data_AF-A0A2T2X183-F1
#
_entry.id   AF-A0A2T2X183-F1
#
_cell.length_a   1.000
_cell.length_b   1.000
_cell.length_c   1.000
_cell.angle_alpha   90.00
_cell.angle_beta   90.00
_cell.angle_gamma   90.00
#
_symmetry.space_group_name_H-M   'P 1'
#
loop_
_entity.id
_entity.type
_entity.pdbx_description
1 polymer ?
#
loop_
_entity_poly.entity_id
_entity_poly.type
_entity_poly.pdbx_seq_one_letter_code
_entity_poly.pdbx_strand_id
1 'polypeptide(L)'
;MVNLEKKQRILEQIRQEEIKLGRPIKLRRYLAEVNPNIAEAQATVSKLYREDNPLDAKTIAMVNLAAALVTRVPMCIRNNMQAALNAGVTHEEIGAVMAHAQFIAGTAVFSASLEGLETILQEQQA
;
A
#
# COMPACT_ATOMS: atom_id res chain seq x y z
N MET A 1 28.30 -8.14 9.19
CA MET A 1 27.79 -8.63 10.49
C MET A 1 26.55 -7.84 10.87
N VAL A 2 25.51 -8.50 11.38
CA VAL A 2 24.30 -7.81 11.88
C VAL A 2 24.64 -7.11 13.19
N ASN A 3 24.30 -5.83 13.32
CA ASN A 3 24.47 -5.07 14.56
C ASN A 3 23.43 -5.57 15.59
N LEU A 4 23.90 -6.32 16.60
CA LEU A 4 23.07 -7.01 17.58
C LEU A 4 22.33 -6.05 18.51
N GLU A 5 22.99 -4.96 18.92
CA GLU A 5 22.39 -3.91 19.76
C GLU A 5 21.24 -3.20 19.03
N LYS A 6 21.44 -2.87 17.75
CA LYS A 6 20.38 -2.29 16.89
C LYS A 6 19.19 -3.24 16.79
N LYS A 7 19.45 -4.52 16.50
CA LYS A 7 18.40 -5.55 16.41
C LYS A 7 17.58 -5.59 17.70
N GLN A 8 18.23 -5.68 18.86
CA GLN A 8 17.56 -5.71 20.17
C GLN A 8 16.72 -4.45 20.42
N ARG A 9 17.27 -3.27 20.13
CA ARG A 9 16.54 -2.00 20.26
C ARG A 9 15.26 -1.97 19.42
N ILE A 10 15.34 -2.37 18.16
CA ILE A 10 14.18 -2.38 17.24
C ILE A 10 13.14 -3.39 17.71
N LEU A 11 13.56 -4.59 18.13
CA LEU A 11 12.64 -5.62 18.64
C LEU A 11 11.92 -5.15 19.90
N GLU A 12 12.61 -4.47 20.81
CA GLU A 12 11.99 -3.91 22.01
C GLU A 12 10.98 -2.82 21.67
N GLN A 13 11.30 -1.92 20.74
CA GLN A 13 10.35 -0.90 20.25
C GLN A 13 9.08 -1.55 19.68
N ILE A 14 9.24 -2.57 18.83
CA ILE A 14 8.11 -3.30 18.25
C ILE A 14 7.27 -3.98 19.35
N ARG A 15 7.92 -4.57 20.36
CA ARG A 15 7.22 -5.21 21.49
C ARG A 15 6.36 -4.21 22.27
N GLN A 16 6.87 -3.00 22.52
CA GLN A 16 6.10 -1.94 23.19
C GLN A 16 4.90 -1.49 22.36
N GLU A 17 5.05 -1.39 21.04
CA GLU A 17 3.94 -1.10 20.13
C GLU A 17 2.89 -2.23 20.13
N GLU A 18 3.32 -3.50 20.10
CA GLU A 18 2.43 -4.67 20.17
C GLU A 18 1.59 -4.68 21.46
N ILE A 19 2.21 -4.34 22.60
CA ILE A 19 1.52 -4.19 23.89
C ILE A 19 0.45 -3.10 23.80
N LYS A 20 0.81 -1.92 23.29
CA LYS A 20 -0.11 -0.79 23.13
C LYS A 20 -1.29 -1.12 22.21
N LEU A 21 -1.05 -1.88 21.15
CA LEU A 21 -2.07 -2.26 20.17
C LEU A 21 -2.90 -3.49 20.59
N GLY A 22 -2.47 -4.22 21.63
CA GLY A 22 -3.11 -5.47 22.05
C GLY A 22 -3.05 -6.60 21.01
N ARG A 23 -2.15 -6.50 20.02
CA ARG A 23 -2.00 -7.50 18.96
C ARG A 23 -0.58 -7.54 18.39
N PRO A 24 -0.11 -8.70 17.88
CA PRO A 24 1.22 -8.82 17.31
C PRO A 24 1.36 -8.16 15.92
N ILE A 25 2.53 -7.56 15.65
CA ILE A 25 2.96 -7.00 14.36
C ILE A 25 4.02 -7.92 13.76
N LYS A 26 3.61 -9.17 13.48
CA LYS A 26 4.52 -10.27 13.09
C LYS A 26 5.46 -9.91 11.95
N LEU A 27 4.98 -9.25 10.89
CA LEU A 27 5.80 -8.88 9.73
C LEU A 27 6.98 -8.00 10.14
N ARG A 28 6.73 -6.92 10.89
CA ARG A 28 7.78 -5.97 11.30
C ARG A 28 8.77 -6.62 12.26
N ARG A 29 8.28 -7.48 13.18
CA ARG A 29 9.13 -8.27 14.09
C ARG A 29 10.02 -9.25 13.33
N TYR A 30 9.46 -10.04 12.42
CA TYR A 30 10.24 -10.98 11.61
C TYR A 30 11.22 -10.27 10.68
N LEU A 31 10.84 -9.12 10.12
CA LEU A 31 11.76 -8.31 9.33
C LEU A 31 12.94 -7.80 10.18
N ALA A 32 12.69 -7.35 11.41
CA ALA A 32 13.76 -6.95 12.33
C ALA A 32 14.67 -8.12 12.74
N GLU A 33 14.13 -9.33 12.86
CA GLU A 33 14.89 -10.56 13.14
C GLU A 33 15.91 -10.87 12.04
N VAL A 34 15.49 -10.77 10.77
CA VAL A 34 16.29 -11.17 9.60
C VAL A 34 17.11 -10.01 9.02
N ASN A 35 16.61 -8.78 9.09
CA ASN A 35 17.23 -7.58 8.52
C ASN A 35 16.83 -6.29 9.27
N PRO A 36 17.50 -5.97 10.40
CA PRO A 36 17.14 -4.82 11.23
C PRO A 36 17.32 -3.47 10.53
N ASN A 37 18.25 -3.34 9.57
CA ASN A 37 18.41 -2.08 8.82
C ASN A 37 17.19 -1.79 7.94
N ILE A 38 16.65 -2.82 7.28
CA ILE A 38 15.45 -2.66 6.45
C ILE A 38 14.21 -2.41 7.33
N ALA A 39 14.11 -3.06 8.50
CA ALA A 39 13.04 -2.78 9.46
C ALA A 39 13.06 -1.32 9.97
N GLU A 40 14.24 -0.77 10.25
CA GLU A 40 14.43 0.64 10.65
C GLU A 40 14.07 1.60 9.52
N ALA A 41 14.50 1.30 8.28
CA ALA A 41 14.15 2.08 7.10
C ALA A 41 12.63 2.08 6.85
N GLN A 42 11.97 0.92 6.95
CA GLN A 42 10.52 0.80 6.81
C GLN A 42 9.77 1.63 7.87
N ALA A 43 10.23 1.61 9.13
CA ALA A 43 9.66 2.42 10.19
C ALA A 43 9.82 3.92 9.92
N THR A 44 11.00 4.32 9.42
CA THR A 44 11.28 5.71 9.02
C THR A 44 10.35 6.16 7.91
N VAL A 45 10.21 5.38 6.82
CA VAL A 45 9.27 5.69 5.73
C VAL A 45 7.84 5.79 6.24
N SER A 46 7.42 4.85 7.12
CA SER A 46 6.08 4.84 7.72
C SER A 46 5.78 6.08 8.57
N LYS A 47 6.80 6.73 9.11
CA LYS A 47 6.68 7.99 9.83
C LYS A 47 6.61 9.15 8.83
N LEU A 48 7.61 9.25 7.95
CA LEU A 48 7.79 10.38 7.05
C LEU A 48 6.63 10.56 6.07
N TYR A 49 5.99 9.49 5.58
CA TYR A 49 4.87 9.65 4.62
C TYR A 49 3.63 10.35 5.23
N ARG A 50 3.55 10.43 6.56
CA ARG A 50 2.47 11.12 7.30
C ARG A 50 2.85 12.52 7.74
N GLU A 51 4.15 12.83 7.80
CA GLU A 51 4.63 14.16 8.20
C GLU A 51 4.54 15.11 7.01
N ASP A 52 4.24 16.39 7.27
CA ASP A 52 4.17 17.46 6.28
C ASP A 52 3.33 17.15 5.02
N ASN A 53 2.24 16.39 5.20
CA ASN A 53 1.37 16.00 4.10
C ASN A 53 0.28 17.06 3.83
N PRO A 54 0.19 17.64 2.62
CA PRO A 54 -0.83 18.64 2.29
C PRO A 54 -2.23 18.06 2.08
N LEU A 55 -2.37 16.73 2.00
CA LEU A 55 -3.65 16.05 1.82
C LEU A 55 -4.30 15.76 3.18
N ASP A 56 -5.62 15.87 3.24
CA ASP A 56 -6.37 15.45 4.42
C ASP A 56 -6.41 13.92 4.57
N ALA A 57 -6.77 13.45 5.76
CA ALA A 57 -6.79 12.02 6.09
C ALA A 57 -7.74 11.22 5.18
N LYS A 58 -8.87 11.83 4.78
CA LYS A 58 -9.89 11.20 3.93
C LYS A 58 -9.33 10.95 2.52
N THR A 59 -8.67 11.95 1.95
CA THR A 59 -8.03 11.91 0.63
C THR A 59 -6.91 10.88 0.61
N ILE A 60 -6.03 10.90 1.62
CA ILE A 60 -4.95 9.91 1.75
C ILE A 60 -5.52 8.48 1.79
N ALA A 61 -6.59 8.26 2.55
CA ALA A 61 -7.18 6.94 2.68
C ALA A 61 -7.82 6.44 1.37
N MET A 62 -8.45 7.33 0.59
CA MET A 62 -8.95 6.99 -0.75
C MET A 62 -7.82 6.60 -1.72
N VAL A 63 -6.71 7.35 -1.73
CA VAL A 63 -5.53 7.04 -2.57
C VAL A 63 -4.94 5.68 -2.18
N ASN A 64 -4.76 5.43 -0.89
CA ASN A 64 -4.22 4.16 -0.40
C ASN A 64 -5.16 2.98 -0.72
N LEU A 65 -6.47 3.17 -0.62
CA LEU A 65 -7.46 2.17 -1.00
C LEU A 65 -7.39 1.86 -2.51
N ALA A 66 -7.31 2.88 -3.36
CA ALA A 66 -7.15 2.70 -4.81
C ALA A 66 -5.88 1.89 -5.13
N ALA A 67 -4.74 2.23 -4.51
CA ALA A 67 -3.49 1.48 -4.65
C ALA A 67 -3.62 0.02 -4.17
N ALA A 68 -4.32 -0.23 -3.06
CA ALA A 68 -4.57 -1.57 -2.55
C ALA A 68 -5.44 -2.41 -3.50
N LEU A 69 -6.44 -1.80 -4.13
CA LEU A 69 -7.33 -2.46 -5.09
C LEU A 69 -6.57 -2.91 -6.34
N VAL A 70 -5.76 -2.03 -6.94
CA VAL A 70 -5.03 -2.34 -8.19
C VAL A 70 -3.90 -3.35 -7.97
N THR A 71 -3.31 -3.40 -6.76
CA THR A 71 -2.29 -4.40 -6.39
C THR A 71 -2.89 -5.77 -6.04
N ARG A 72 -4.22 -5.85 -5.86
CA ARG A 72 -4.97 -7.11 -5.65
C ARG A 72 -4.49 -7.98 -4.49
N VAL A 73 -3.93 -7.36 -3.44
CA VAL A 73 -3.50 -8.08 -2.23
C VAL A 73 -4.66 -8.07 -1.20
N PRO A 74 -5.33 -9.20 -0.92
CA PRO A 74 -6.58 -9.20 -0.14
C PRO A 74 -6.45 -8.58 1.25
N MET A 75 -5.31 -8.81 1.92
CA MET A 75 -5.05 -8.23 3.25
C MET A 75 -4.88 -6.71 3.19
N CYS A 76 -4.20 -6.19 2.16
CA CYS A 76 -4.06 -4.75 1.94
C CYS A 76 -5.42 -4.11 1.64
N ILE A 77 -6.25 -4.75 0.81
CA ILE A 77 -7.59 -4.26 0.50
C ILE A 77 -8.42 -4.14 1.78
N ARG A 78 -8.50 -5.20 2.58
CA ARG A 78 -9.27 -5.18 3.85
C ARG A 78 -8.77 -4.09 4.80
N ASN A 79 -7.46 -3.98 4.99
CA ASN A 79 -6.89 -2.99 5.91
C ASN A 79 -7.14 -1.56 5.45
N ASN A 80 -7.03 -1.28 4.14
CA ASN A 80 -7.26 0.06 3.61
C ASN A 80 -8.74 0.42 3.54
N MET A 81 -9.65 -0.54 3.33
CA MET A 81 -11.09 -0.30 3.47
C MET A 81 -11.44 0.13 4.90
N GLN A 82 -10.94 -0.57 5.92
CA GLN A 82 -11.15 -0.17 7.31
C GLN A 82 -10.53 1.19 7.63
N ALA A 83 -9.32 1.46 7.12
CA ALA A 83 -8.66 2.75 7.30
C ALA A 83 -9.43 3.90 6.63
N ALA A 84 -10.02 3.67 5.45
CA ALA A 84 -10.88 4.63 4.77
C ALA A 84 -12.15 4.96 5.57
N LEU A 85 -12.84 3.95 6.10
CA LEU A 85 -13.99 4.17 6.99
C LEU A 85 -13.60 4.99 8.23
N ASN A 86 -12.48 4.64 8.87
CA ASN A 86 -11.98 5.38 10.03
C ASN A 86 -11.59 6.83 9.70
N ALA A 87 -11.26 7.13 8.45
CA ALA A 87 -10.94 8.47 7.95
C ALA A 87 -12.18 9.24 7.46
N GLY A 88 -13.39 8.67 7.59
CA GLY A 88 -14.64 9.33 7.19
C GLY A 88 -15.03 9.16 5.72
N VAL A 89 -14.47 8.17 5.03
CA VAL A 89 -14.93 7.77 3.69
C VAL A 89 -16.23 6.97 3.84
N THR A 90 -17.27 7.30 3.07
CA THR A 90 -18.56 6.58 3.12
C THR A 90 -18.53 5.29 2.30
N HIS A 91 -19.52 4.41 2.49
CA HIS A 91 -19.64 3.19 1.67
C HIS A 91 -19.83 3.50 0.19
N GLU A 92 -20.59 4.55 -0.14
CA GLU A 92 -20.83 5.02 -1.50
C GLU A 92 -19.53 5.53 -2.13
N GLU A 93 -18.74 6.30 -1.38
CA GLU A 93 -17.43 6.77 -1.81
C GLU A 93 -16.44 5.61 -2.02
N ILE A 94 -16.46 4.58 -1.15
CA ILE A 94 -15.69 3.34 -1.38
C ILE A 94 -16.11 2.67 -2.68
N GLY A 95 -17.43 2.58 -2.94
CA GLY A 95 -17.96 2.06 -4.19
C GLY A 95 -17.48 2.85 -5.42
N ALA A 96 -17.42 4.18 -5.31
CA ALA A 96 -16.88 5.04 -6.36
C ALA A 96 -15.38 4.78 -6.58
N VAL A 97 -14.58 4.69 -5.51
CA VAL A 97 -13.14 4.35 -5.60
C VAL A 97 -12.94 3.00 -6.30
N MET A 98 -13.77 2.00 -5.99
CA MET A 98 -13.74 0.69 -6.67
C MET A 98 -14.01 0.82 -8.18
N ALA A 99 -15.04 1.58 -8.57
CA ALA A 99 -15.37 1.81 -9.98
C ALA A 99 -14.22 2.51 -10.73
N HIS A 100 -13.64 3.57 -10.14
CA HIS A 100 -12.50 4.28 -10.73
C HIS A 100 -11.24 3.41 -10.83
N ALA A 101 -10.92 2.65 -9.78
CA ALA A 101 -9.77 1.74 -9.80
C ALA A 101 -9.91 0.66 -10.88
N GLN A 102 -11.11 0.08 -11.03
CA GLN A 102 -11.40 -0.88 -12.09
C GLN A 102 -11.29 -0.26 -13.49
N PHE A 103 -11.85 0.93 -13.69
CA PHE A 103 -11.78 1.63 -14.97
C PHE A 103 -10.33 1.88 -15.38
N ILE A 104 -9.52 2.48 -14.50
CA ILE A 104 -8.11 2.77 -14.78
C ILE A 104 -7.31 1.48 -15.04
N ALA A 105 -7.51 0.44 -14.24
CA ALA A 105 -6.84 -0.84 -14.44
C ALA A 105 -7.24 -1.51 -15.78
N GLY A 106 -8.50 -1.35 -16.21
CA GLY A 106 -8.99 -1.83 -17.50
C GLY A 106 -8.43 -1.02 -18.68
N THR A 107 -8.46 0.31 -18.61
CA THR A 107 -7.93 1.20 -19.65
C THR A 107 -6.45 0.99 -19.91
N ALA A 108 -5.68 0.59 -18.89
CA ALA A 108 -4.28 0.22 -19.05
C ALA A 108 -4.08 -0.92 -20.07
N VAL A 109 -5.01 -1.89 -20.14
CA VAL A 109 -4.95 -3.00 -21.12
C VAL A 109 -5.09 -2.48 -22.54
N PHE A 110 -6.11 -1.63 -22.80
CA PHE A 110 -6.32 -1.05 -24.12
C PHE A 110 -5.15 -0.17 -24.54
N SER A 111 -4.66 0.67 -23.63
CA SER A 111 -3.56 1.61 -23.90
C SER A 111 -2.26 0.87 -24.19
N ALA A 112 -1.95 -0.20 -23.44
CA ALA A 112 -0.77 -1.03 -23.67
C ALA A 112 -0.85 -1.88 -24.94
N SER A 113 -2.05 -2.02 -25.54
CA SER A 113 -2.26 -2.82 -26.75
C SER A 113 -2.06 -2.03 -28.06
N LEU A 114 -1.72 -0.73 -27.99
CA LEU A 114 -1.62 0.15 -29.16
C LEU A 114 -0.66 -0.42 -30.23
N GLU A 115 0.57 -0.76 -29.86
CA GLU A 115 1.59 -1.27 -30.80
C GLU A 115 1.15 -2.60 -31.46
N GLY A 116 0.49 -3.48 -30.69
CA GLY A 116 -0.07 -4.71 -31.23
C GLY A 116 -1.19 -4.46 -32.22
N LEU A 117 -2.06 -3.47 -31.96
CA LEU A 117 -3.10 -3.05 -32.90
C LEU A 117 -2.51 -2.45 -34.18
N GLU A 118 -1.49 -1.60 -34.05
CA GLU A 118 -0.79 -1.02 -35.21
C GLU A 118 -0.21 -2.12 -36.10
N THR A 119 0.40 -3.15 -35.51
CA THR A 119 0.99 -4.28 -36.25
C THR A 119 -0.06 -5.01 -37.10
N ILE A 120 -1.20 -5.41 -36.51
CA ILE A 120 -2.22 -6.19 -37.24
C ILE A 120 -3.05 -5.35 -38.23
N LEU A 121 -3.10 -4.02 -38.05
CA LEU A 121 -3.81 -3.12 -38.96
C LEU A 121 -2.94 -2.69 -40.14
N GLN A 122 -1.61 -2.61 -39.98
CA GLN A 122 -0.67 -2.34 -41.08
C GLN A 122 -0.58 -3.52 -42.07
N GLU A 123 -0.76 -4.77 -41.59
CA GLU A 123 -0.88 -5.94 -42.47
C GLU A 123 -2.07 -5.87 -43.45
N GLN A 124 -3.06 -5.01 -43.20
CA GLN A 124 -4.21 -4.84 -44.11
C GLN A 124 -3.96 -3.87 -45.28
N GLN A 125 -2.75 -3.29 -45.39
CA GLN A 125 -2.41 -2.30 -46.42
C GLN A 125 -1.35 -2.77 -47.43
N ALA A 126 -0.97 -4.06 -47.43
CA ALA A 126 -0.06 -4.68 -48.41
C ALA A 126 -0.77 -5.81 -49.18
#